data_AF-A0A969A7U9-F1
#
_entry.id   AF-A0A969A7U9-F1
#
_cell.length_a   1.000
_cell.length_b   1.000
_cell.length_c   1.000
_cell.angle_alpha   90.00
_cell.angle_beta   90.00
_cell.angle_gamma   90.00
#
_symmetry.space_group_name_H-M   'P 1'
#
loop_
_entity.id
_entity.type
_entity.pdbx_description
1 polymer ?
#
loop_
_entity_poly.entity_id
_entity_poly.type
_entity_poly.pdbx_seq_one_letter_code
_entity_poly.pdbx_strand_id
1 'polypeptide(L)' 'LRRVKYLNNLIEQDHRRIKRLVKPALGFGSFNSARRTLKGYEAMAMIRKGQIQNVDRNDVTGQISFIHQIFGIAA' A
#
# COMPACT_ATOMS: atom_id res chain seq x y z
N LEU A 1 -25.76 19.78 -13.23
CA LEU A 1 -24.44 19.24 -13.69
C LEU A 1 -23.55 18.72 -12.54
N ARG A 2 -24.08 18.03 -11.52
CA ARG A 2 -23.34 17.64 -10.29
C ARG A 2 -22.88 16.17 -10.22
N ARG A 3 -23.40 15.27 -11.07
CA ARG A 3 -23.07 13.82 -10.99
C ARG A 3 -21.58 13.55 -11.24
N VAL A 4 -20.96 14.26 -12.18
CA VAL A 4 -19.55 14.08 -12.54
C VAL A 4 -18.60 14.46 -11.40
N LYS A 5 -18.92 15.49 -10.61
CA LYS A 5 -18.05 15.96 -9.51
C LYS A 5 -17.94 14.94 -8.38
N TYR A 6 -19.04 14.30 -8.00
CA TYR A 6 -19.02 13.26 -6.96
C TYR A 6 -18.22 12.04 -7.39
N LEU A 7 -18.41 11.57 -8.63
CA LEU A 7 -17.67 10.44 -9.19
C LEU A 7 -16.17 10.73 -9.26
N ASN A 8 -15.80 11.93 -9.73
CA ASN A 8 -14.41 12.35 -9.75
C ASN A 8 -13.80 12.38 -8.34
N ASN A 9 -14.53 12.88 -7.34
CA ASN A 9 -14.05 12.89 -5.97
C ASN A 9 -13.82 11.47 -5.41
N LEU A 10 -14.67 10.51 -5.77
CA LEU A 10 -14.56 9.13 -5.31
C LEU A 10 -13.32 8.45 -5.92
N ILE A 11 -13.12 8.61 -7.22
CA ILE A 11 -11.90 8.14 -7.92
C ILE A 11 -10.67 8.84 -7.32
N GLU A 12 -10.77 10.15 -7.08
CA GLU A 12 -9.64 10.93 -6.55
C GLU A 12 -9.29 10.57 -5.11
N GLN A 13 -10.26 10.12 -4.33
CA GLN A 13 -10.06 9.67 -2.97
C GLN A 13 -9.38 8.30 -2.93
N ASP A 14 -9.80 7.37 -3.80
CA ASP A 14 -9.27 6.02 -3.86
C ASP A 14 -7.75 6.01 -4.10
N HIS A 15 -7.28 6.76 -5.09
CA HIS A 15 -5.85 6.81 -5.41
C HIS A 15 -5.01 7.75 -4.50
N ARG A 16 -5.63 8.46 -3.55
CA ARG A 16 -4.97 9.53 -2.77
C ARG A 16 -3.82 8.98 -1.92
N ARG A 17 -3.93 7.74 -1.45
CA ARG A 17 -2.86 7.07 -0.71
C ARG A 17 -1.63 6.85 -1.59
N ILE A 18 -1.82 6.30 -2.79
CA ILE A 18 -0.73 6.03 -3.73
C ILE A 18 -0.08 7.34 -4.20
N LYS A 19 -0.87 8.35 -4.57
CA LYS A 19 -0.35 9.68 -4.95
C LYS A 19 0.53 10.27 -3.84
N ARG A 20 0.15 10.14 -2.57
CA ARG A 20 0.96 10.63 -1.42
C ARG A 20 2.29 9.90 -1.27
N LEU A 21 2.33 8.58 -1.48
CA LEU A 21 3.54 7.77 -1.37
C LEU A 21 4.51 7.99 -2.54
N VAL A 22 3.95 8.22 -3.74
CA VAL A 22 4.73 8.36 -4.98
C VAL A 22 5.23 9.79 -5.20
N LYS A 23 4.54 10.81 -4.69
CA LYS A 23 4.92 12.23 -4.88
C LYS A 23 6.36 12.54 -4.45
N PRO A 24 6.85 12.08 -3.28
CA PRO A 24 8.26 12.28 -2.89
C PRO A 24 9.26 11.56 -3.81
N ALA A 25 8.83 10.47 -4.46
CA ALA A 25 9.65 9.69 -5.39
C ALA A 25 9.66 10.25 -6.83
N LEU A 26 9.05 11.43 -7.05
CA LEU A 26 8.93 12.09 -8.37
C LEU A 26 8.20 11.26 -9.43
N GLY A 27 7.33 10.33 -9.02
CA GLY A 27 6.61 9.46 -9.95
C GLY A 27 7.25 8.09 -10.14
N PHE A 28 6.91 7.44 -11.25
CA PHE A 28 7.49 6.17 -11.66
C PHE A 28 8.26 6.34 -12.96
N GLY A 29 9.50 5.84 -13.03
CA GLY A 29 10.32 5.93 -14.24
C GLY A 29 9.93 4.98 -15.37
N SER A 30 9.13 3.94 -15.10
CA SER A 30 8.66 2.99 -16.11
C SER A 30 7.38 2.28 -15.66
N PHE A 31 6.64 1.69 -16.60
CA PHE A 31 5.48 0.86 -16.28
C PHE A 31 5.86 -0.35 -15.40
N ASN A 32 7.00 -0.98 -15.68
CA ASN A 32 7.47 -2.15 -14.95
C ASN A 32 7.82 -1.80 -13.50
N SER A 33 8.48 -0.67 -13.26
CA SER A 33 8.77 -0.20 -11.90
C SER A 33 7.48 0.18 -11.16
N ALA A 34 6.57 0.91 -11.82
CA ALA A 34 5.25 1.22 -11.25
C ALA A 34 4.51 -0.05 -10.80
N ARG A 35 4.43 -1.07 -11.68
CA ARG A 35 3.75 -2.34 -11.37
C ARG A 35 4.35 -3.05 -10.15
N ARG A 36 5.67 -3.08 -10.02
CA ARG A 36 6.35 -3.70 -8.88
C ARG A 36 6.12 -2.92 -7.59
N THR A 37 6.23 -1.60 -7.63
CA THR A 37 6.03 -0.73 -6.46
C THR A 37 4.58 -0.79 -5.96
N LEU A 38 3.60 -0.77 -6.87
CA LEU A 38 2.18 -0.90 -6.51
C LEU A 38 1.89 -2.23 -5.81
N LYS A 39 2.42 -3.35 -6.32
CA LYS A 39 2.31 -4.66 -5.66
C LYS A 39 2.89 -4.64 -4.25
N GLY A 40 4.03 -3.98 -4.04
CA GLY A 40 4.62 -3.80 -2.71
C GLY A 40 3.71 -2.99 -1.77
N TYR A 41 3.12 -1.90 -2.24
CA TYR A 41 2.18 -1.10 -1.45
C TYR A 41 0.88 -1.83 -1.12
N GLU A 42 0.42 -2.73 -2.00
CA GLU A 42 -0.71 -3.62 -1.74
C GLU A 42 -0.36 -4.66 -0.68
N ALA A 43 0.80 -5.32 -0.79
CA ALA A 43 1.28 -6.27 0.22
C ALA A 43 1.38 -5.63 1.62
N MET A 44 1.99 -4.45 1.71
CA MET A 44 2.08 -3.70 2.98
C MET A 44 0.70 -3.27 3.51
N ALA A 45 -0.25 -2.97 2.62
CA ALA A 45 -1.62 -2.69 3.04
C ALA A 45 -2.33 -3.93 3.61
N MET A 46 -2.12 -5.11 3.01
CA MET A 46 -2.68 -6.37 3.50
C MET A 46 -2.14 -6.72 4.88
N ILE A 47 -0.82 -6.58 5.08
CA ILE A 47 -0.16 -6.74 6.40
C ILE A 47 -0.83 -5.82 7.42
N ARG A 48 -0.90 -4.51 7.11
CA ARG A 48 -1.45 -3.52 8.05
C ARG A 48 -2.94 -3.69 8.35
N LYS A 49 -3.69 -4.32 7.45
CA LYS A 49 -5.11 -4.63 7.65
C LYS A 49 -5.34 -5.91 8.45
N GLY A 50 -4.29 -6.70 8.74
CA GLY A 50 -4.43 -8.02 9.37
C GLY A 50 -5.04 -9.06 8.43
N GLN A 51 -4.82 -8.93 7.11
CA GLN A 51 -5.33 -9.89 6.12
C GLN A 51 -4.41 -11.11 5.94
N ILE A 52 -3.45 -11.28 6.86
CA ILE A 52 -2.48 -12.38 6.85
C ILE A 52 -2.88 -13.38 7.91
N GLN A 53 -2.82 -14.66 7.56
CA GLN A 53 -3.10 -15.73 8.50
C GLN A 53 -2.15 -15.64 9.69
N ASN A 54 -2.70 -15.73 10.90
CA ASN A 54 -1.95 -15.71 12.16
C ASN A 54 -1.21 -14.39 12.48
N VAL A 55 -1.52 -13.30 11.77
CA VAL A 55 -1.02 -11.95 12.09
C VAL A 55 -2.20 -11.01 12.23
N ASP A 56 -2.59 -10.72 13.48
CA ASP A 56 -3.71 -9.83 13.76
C ASP A 56 -3.39 -8.38 13.37
N ARG A 57 -4.45 -7.61 13.06
CA ARG A 57 -4.32 -6.18 12.75
C ARG A 57 -3.72 -5.37 13.91
N ASN A 58 -4.02 -5.74 15.15
CA ASN A 58 -3.56 -5.07 16.36
C ASN A 58 -2.26 -5.66 16.91
N ASP A 59 -1.81 -6.81 16.40
CA ASP A 59 -0.53 -7.40 16.74
C ASP A 59 0.61 -6.75 15.94
N VAL A 60 1.08 -5.61 16.43
CA VAL A 60 2.18 -4.86 15.79
C VAL A 60 3.47 -5.68 15.83
N THR A 61 3.73 -6.42 16.91
CA THR A 61 4.94 -7.23 17.06
C THR A 61 4.94 -8.39 16.06
N GLY A 62 3.81 -9.09 15.92
CA GLY A 62 3.65 -10.15 14.92
C GLY A 62 3.77 -9.62 13.48
N GLN A 63 3.22 -8.44 13.19
CA GLN A 63 3.43 -7.78 11.88
C GLN A 63 4.91 -7.48 11.60
N ILE A 64 5.64 -6.98 12.60
CA ILE A 64 7.07 -6.70 12.49
C ILE A 64 7.83 -8.01 12.23
N SER A 65 7.64 -9.03 13.07
CA SER A 65 8.30 -10.34 12.91
C SER A 65 8.03 -10.97 11.55
N PHE A 66 6.79 -10.88 11.06
CA PHE A 66 6.42 -11.35 9.72
C PHE A 66 7.17 -10.60 8.62
N ILE A 67 7.28 -9.26 8.71
CA ILE A 67 8.06 -8.46 7.75
C ILE A 67 9.53 -8.88 7.78
N HIS A 68 10.13 -9.01 8.96
CA HIS A 68 11.52 -9.48 9.10
C HIS A 68 11.75 -10.83 8.42
N GLN A 69 10.83 -11.79 8.62
CA GLN A 69 10.87 -13.09 7.98
C GLN A 69 10.80 -13.01 6.44
N ILE A 70 9.90 -12.19 5.89
CA ILE A 70 9.77 -12.03 4.43
C ILE A 70 11.03 -11.43 3.79
N PHE A 71 11.66 -10.46 4.46
CA PHE A 71 12.85 -9.79 3.94
C PHE A 71 14.17 -10.49 4.33
N GLY A 72 14.12 -11.55 5.14
CA GLY A 72 15.31 -12.23 5.63
C GLY A 72 16.20 -11.33 6.51
N ILE A 73 15.60 -10.31 7.14
CA ILE A 73 16.32 -9.39 8.02
C ILE A 73 16.32 -10.02 9.41
N ALA A 74 17.48 -10.51 9.86
CA ALA A 74 17.64 -10.98 11.23
C ALA A 74 17.25 -9.86 12.20
N ALA A 75 16.20 -10.10 12.99
CA ALA A 75 15.80 -9.24 14.10
C ALA A 75 16.66 -9.56 15.33
#